data_AF-I4N9X3-F1
#
_entry.id   AF-I4N9X3-F1
#
_cell.length_a   1.000
_cell.length_b   1.000
_cell.length_c   1.000
_cell.angle_alpha   90.00
_cell.angle_beta   90.00
_cell.angle_gamma   90.00
#
_symmetry.space_group_name_H-M   'P 1'
#
loop_
_entity.id
_entity.type
_entity.pdbx_description
1 polymer ?
#
loop_
_entity_poly.entity_id
_entity_poly.type
_entity_poly.pdbx_seq_one_letter_code
_entity_poly.pdbx_strand_id
1 'polypeptide(L)'
;MKKALIAYVSTLLVILVLDALWLGVLMSPTYKQMLGSLMRDKPLLGPAAGFYLLYALGVVVFAVWPGVNAGSVWRGLGLGAMLGLIAYGTYDLTNWATIVAWPPLLVFIDMAWGVVVSALAAAVGVWVTSRWA
;
A
#
# COMPACT_ATOMS: atom_id res chain seq x y z
N MET A 1 -18.72 11.05 11.33
CA MET A 1 -18.32 9.72 11.83
C MET A 1 -18.51 8.61 10.78
N LYS A 2 -19.71 8.38 10.22
CA LYS A 2 -19.95 7.31 9.23
C LYS A 2 -19.02 7.37 8.00
N LYS A 3 -18.84 8.55 7.39
CA LYS A 3 -17.98 8.72 6.19
C LYS A 3 -16.51 8.34 6.44
N ALA A 4 -15.94 8.76 7.57
CA ALA A 4 -14.56 8.45 7.93
C ALA A 4 -14.36 6.94 8.14
N LEU A 5 -15.32 6.27 8.78
CA LEU A 5 -15.28 4.82 8.96
C LEU A 5 -15.38 4.08 7.61
N ILE A 6 -16.27 4.52 6.72
CA ILE A 6 -16.42 3.94 5.37
C ILE A 6 -15.12 4.10 4.57
N ALA A 7 -14.54 5.30 4.55
CA ALA A 7 -13.28 5.57 3.87
C ALA A 7 -12.17 4.65 4.39
N TYR A 8 -12.02 4.55 5.71
CA TYR A 8 -11.01 3.71 6.33
C TYR A 8 -11.18 2.23 6.03
N VAL A 9 -12.37 1.68 6.28
CA VAL A 9 -12.62 0.24 6.11
C VAL A 9 -12.53 -0.16 4.65
N SER A 10 -13.08 0.62 3.72
CA SER A 10 -12.97 0.32 2.28
C SER A 10 -11.53 0.36 1.79
N THR A 11 -10.76 1.37 2.19
CA THR A 11 -9.34 1.51 1.82
C THR A 11 -8.52 0.36 2.39
N LEU A 12 -8.69 0.05 3.68
CA LEU A 12 -8.00 -1.04 4.36
C LEU A 12 -8.29 -2.40 3.72
N LEU A 13 -9.56 -2.69 3.42
CA LEU A 13 -9.94 -3.95 2.80
C LEU A 13 -9.32 -4.13 1.41
N VAL A 14 -9.27 -3.07 0.60
CA VAL A 14 -8.64 -3.13 -0.72
C VAL A 14 -7.15 -3.43 -0.59
N ILE A 15 -6.44 -2.74 0.32
CA ILE A 15 -5.01 -3.00 0.56
C ILE A 15 -4.81 -4.46 1.00
N LEU A 16 -5.57 -4.95 1.97
CA LEU A 16 -5.44 -6.31 2.49
C LEU A 16 -5.71 -7.38 1.43
N VAL A 17 -6.75 -7.21 0.61
CA VAL A 17 -7.09 -8.17 -0.45
C VAL A 17 -6.01 -8.19 -1.53
N LEU A 18 -5.56 -7.02 -1.97
CA LEU A 18 -4.53 -6.91 -3.00
C LEU A 18 -3.19 -7.47 -2.50
N ASP A 19 -2.78 -7.16 -1.27
CA ASP A 19 -1.53 -7.68 -0.71
C ASP A 19 -1.61 -9.18 -0.40
N ALA A 20 -2.77 -9.70 0.03
CA ALA A 20 -2.94 -11.14 0.21
C ALA A 20 -2.72 -11.89 -1.12
N LEU A 21 -3.20 -11.33 -2.24
CA LEU A 21 -2.94 -11.88 -3.57
C LEU A 21 -1.46 -11.73 -3.96
N TRP A 22 -0.88 -10.55 -3.75
CA TRP A 22 0.50 -10.24 -4.10
C TRP A 22 1.49 -11.12 -3.33
N LEU A 23 1.45 -11.07 -2.00
CA LEU A 23 2.37 -11.79 -1.12
C LEU A 23 2.10 -13.29 -1.07
N GLY A 24 0.83 -13.69 -1.17
CA GLY A 24 0.42 -15.09 -1.06
C GLY A 24 0.58 -15.89 -2.36
N VAL A 25 0.30 -15.27 -3.50
CA VAL A 25 0.20 -15.99 -4.78
C VAL A 25 1.24 -15.52 -5.78
N LEU A 26 1.32 -14.22 -6.04
CA LEU A 26 2.10 -13.70 -7.18
C LEU A 26 3.61 -13.64 -6.89
N MET A 27 3.98 -13.13 -5.72
CA MET A 27 5.37 -12.82 -5.38
C MET A 27 5.94 -13.68 -4.26
N SER A 28 5.16 -14.57 -3.64
CA SER A 28 5.66 -15.46 -2.58
C SER A 28 6.94 -16.22 -2.96
N PRO A 29 7.03 -16.85 -4.15
CA PRO A 29 8.25 -17.56 -4.56
C PRO A 29 9.41 -16.60 -4.82
N THR A 30 9.12 -15.46 -5.46
CA THR A 30 10.10 -14.43 -5.81
C THR A 30 10.74 -13.82 -4.56
N TYR A 31 9.94 -13.44 -3.55
CA TYR A 31 10.48 -12.94 -2.28
C TYR A 31 11.36 -13.96 -1.60
N LYS A 32 10.95 -15.23 -1.54
CA LYS A 32 11.76 -16.31 -0.94
C LYS A 32 13.08 -16.51 -1.68
N GLN A 33 13.07 -16.45 -3.01
CA GLN A 33 14.27 -16.60 -3.83
C GLN A 33 15.21 -15.41 -3.71
N MET A 34 14.68 -14.18 -3.76
CA MET A 34 15.49 -12.96 -3.81
C MET A 34 15.98 -12.52 -2.43
N LEU A 35 15.16 -12.67 -1.38
CA LEU A 35 15.54 -12.29 -0.02
C LEU A 35 16.26 -13.42 0.72
N GLY A 36 15.98 -14.69 0.39
CA GLY A 36 16.65 -15.85 0.98
C GLY A 36 16.73 -15.77 2.51
N SER A 37 17.96 -15.72 3.03
CA SER A 37 18.23 -15.63 4.48
C SER A 37 17.82 -14.32 5.15
N LEU A 38 17.50 -13.27 4.39
CA LEU A 38 16.94 -12.02 4.93
C LEU A 38 15.47 -12.18 5.35
N MET A 39 14.77 -13.18 4.80
CA MET A 39 13.35 -13.40 5.06
C MET A 39 13.19 -14.24 6.35
N ARG A 40 12.25 -13.81 7.21
CA ARG A 40 11.89 -14.60 8.40
C ARG A 40 11.08 -15.83 8.00
N ASP A 41 11.30 -16.94 8.70
CA ASP A 41 10.49 -18.17 8.56
C ASP A 41 9.01 -17.94 8.86
N LYS A 42 8.73 -17.06 9.83
CA LYS A 42 7.38 -16.67 10.23
C LYS A 42 7.26 -15.15 10.27
N PRO A 43 6.27 -14.55 9.59
CA PRO A 43 5.99 -13.13 9.69
C PRO A 43 5.64 -12.73 11.13
N LEU A 44 6.10 -11.57 11.56
CA LEU A 44 5.67 -10.97 12.81
C LEU A 44 4.32 -10.26 12.59
N LEU A 45 3.24 -10.85 13.11
CA LEU A 45 1.88 -10.34 12.88
C LEU A 45 1.63 -8.97 13.49
N GLY A 46 2.27 -8.64 14.62
CA GLY A 46 2.12 -7.34 15.28
C GLY A 46 2.58 -6.17 14.41
N PRO A 47 3.85 -6.13 13.96
CA PRO A 47 4.34 -5.12 13.02
C PRO A 47 3.55 -5.07 11.70
N ALA A 48 3.15 -6.24 11.16
CA ALA A 48 2.35 -6.29 9.94
C ALA A 48 0.98 -5.62 10.12
N ALA A 49 0.27 -5.93 11.21
CA ALA A 49 -0.99 -5.27 11.54
C ALA A 49 -0.82 -3.76 11.75
N GLY A 50 0.24 -3.35 12.46
CA GLY A 50 0.60 -1.94 12.65
C GLY A 50 0.79 -1.21 11.33
N PHE A 51 1.53 -1.80 10.38
CA PHE A 51 1.70 -1.27 9.03
C PHE A 51 0.34 -1.10 8.32
N TYR A 52 -0.48 -2.14 8.23
CA TYR A 52 -1.74 -2.05 7.49
C TYR A 52 -2.69 -0.99 8.06
N LEU A 53 -2.82 -0.94 9.39
CA LEU A 53 -3.69 0.03 10.05
C LEU A 53 -3.20 1.47 9.86
N LEU A 54 -1.88 1.70 9.98
CA LEU A 54 -1.27 3.02 9.82
C LEU A 54 -1.27 3.46 8.36
N TYR A 55 -0.96 2.55 7.43
CA TYR A 55 -0.86 2.86 6.02
C TYR A 55 -2.23 3.17 5.42
N ALA A 56 -3.27 2.40 5.78
CA ALA A 56 -4.64 2.72 5.39
C ALA A 56 -5.07 4.11 5.90
N LEU A 57 -4.68 4.50 7.12
CA LEU A 57 -4.94 5.84 7.64
C LEU A 57 -4.24 6.90 6.78
N GLY A 58 -2.98 6.70 6.43
CA GLY A 58 -2.22 7.58 5.55
C GLY A 58 -2.89 7.76 4.18
N VAL A 59 -3.27 6.66 3.53
CA VAL A 59 -3.99 6.70 2.25
C VAL A 59 -5.31 7.47 2.38
N VAL A 60 -6.05 7.28 3.47
CA VAL A 60 -7.30 8.02 3.69
C VAL A 60 -7.06 9.52 3.82
N VAL A 61 -6.10 9.92 4.65
CA VAL A 61 -5.81 11.32 4.94
C VAL A 61 -5.24 12.05 3.72
N PHE A 62 -4.28 11.44 3.04
CA PHE A 62 -3.51 12.12 2.00
C PHE A 62 -4.03 11.89 0.57
N ALA A 63 -4.89 10.89 0.34
CA ALA A 63 -5.42 10.60 -0.99
C ALA A 63 -6.96 10.55 -1.05
N VAL A 64 -7.60 9.79 -0.16
CA VAL A 64 -9.07 9.62 -0.20
C VAL A 64 -9.80 10.91 0.13
N TRP A 65 -9.48 11.57 1.24
CA TRP A 65 -10.15 12.81 1.62
C TRP A 65 -9.99 13.92 0.59
N PRO A 66 -8.77 14.19 0.06
CA PRO A 66 -8.62 15.12 -1.05
C PRO A 66 -9.45 14.75 -2.29
N GLY A 67 -9.56 13.46 -2.63
CA GLY A 67 -10.38 12.99 -3.74
C GLY A 67 -11.88 13.18 -3.52
N VAL A 68 -12.39 12.84 -2.33
CA VAL A 68 -13.79 13.03 -1.93
C VAL A 68 -14.15 14.51 -1.93
N ASN A 69 -13.33 15.37 -1.30
CA ASN A 69 -13.58 16.81 -1.23
C ASN A 69 -13.54 17.48 -2.60
N ALA A 70 -12.74 16.98 -3.54
CA ALA A 70 -12.69 17.44 -4.91
C ALA A 70 -13.75 16.80 -5.82
N GLY A 71 -14.56 15.86 -5.32
CA GLY A 71 -15.51 15.10 -6.14
C GLY A 71 -14.84 14.31 -7.27
N SER A 72 -13.57 13.90 -7.11
CA SER A 72 -12.76 13.33 -8.18
C SER A 72 -11.99 12.08 -7.73
N VAL A 73 -12.40 10.93 -8.26
CA VAL A 73 -11.69 9.65 -8.08
C VAL A 73 -10.27 9.73 -8.65
N TRP A 74 -10.09 10.41 -9.78
CA TRP A 74 -8.77 10.61 -10.40
C TRP A 74 -7.80 11.36 -9.51
N ARG A 75 -8.29 12.35 -8.76
CA ARG A 75 -7.46 13.06 -7.77
C ARG A 75 -7.00 12.13 -6.66
N GLY A 76 -7.90 11.29 -6.13
CA GLY A 76 -7.54 10.30 -5.12
C GLY A 76 -6.58 9.25 -5.66
N LEU A 77 -6.82 8.75 -6.88
CA LEU A 77 -5.95 7.80 -7.56
C LEU A 77 -4.52 8.35 -7.72
N GLY A 78 -4.37 9.57 -8.23
CA GLY A 78 -3.06 10.19 -8.43
C GLY A 78 -2.30 10.46 -7.12
N LEU A 79 -3.01 10.93 -6.08
CA LEU A 79 -2.39 11.12 -4.76
C LEU A 79 -2.05 9.79 -4.07
N GLY A 80 -2.88 8.76 -4.26
CA GLY A 80 -2.62 7.41 -3.79
C GLY A 80 -1.40 6.79 -4.46
N ALA A 81 -1.27 6.95 -5.78
CA ALA A 81 -0.09 6.56 -6.56
C ALA A 81 1.18 7.23 -6.03
N MET A 82 1.14 8.55 -5.82
CA MET A 82 2.26 9.32 -5.29
C MET A 82 2.66 8.86 -3.88
N LEU A 83 1.68 8.69 -2.98
CA LEU A 83 1.94 8.20 -1.62
C LEU A 83 2.51 6.78 -1.63
N GLY A 84 2.00 5.93 -2.53
CA GLY A 84 2.52 4.59 -2.83
C GLY A 84 4.01 4.61 -3.16
N LEU A 85 4.36 5.40 -4.18
CA LEU A 85 5.74 5.57 -4.64
C LEU A 85 6.66 6.03 -3.51
N ILE A 86 6.23 7.03 -2.72
CA ILE A 86 7.04 7.59 -1.65
C ILE A 86 7.23 6.58 -0.52
N ALA A 87 6.17 5.89 -0.09
CA ALA A 87 6.24 4.96 1.03
C ALA A 87 7.10 3.73 0.70
N TYR A 88 6.83 3.09 -0.43
CA TYR A 88 7.58 1.92 -0.88
C TYR A 88 9.00 2.33 -1.29
N GLY A 89 9.17 3.45 -1.99
CA GLY A 89 10.49 3.99 -2.31
C GLY A 89 11.32 4.30 -1.05
N THR A 90 10.71 4.86 -0.01
CA THR A 90 11.40 5.12 1.26
C THR A 90 11.90 3.81 1.90
N TYR A 91 11.09 2.76 1.88
CA TYR A 91 11.50 1.44 2.39
C TYR A 91 12.61 0.83 1.53
N ASP A 92 12.35 0.65 0.24
CA ASP A 92 13.22 -0.10 -0.66
C ASP A 92 14.52 0.62 -1.00
N LEU A 93 14.49 1.93 -1.27
CA LEU A 93 15.71 2.69 -1.58
C LEU A 93 16.61 2.81 -0.35
N THR A 94 16.03 2.98 0.85
CA THR A 94 16.82 3.02 2.09
C THR A 94 17.46 1.67 2.37
N ASN A 95 16.71 0.57 2.22
CA ASN A 95 17.25 -0.77 2.39
C ASN A 95 18.34 -1.06 1.35
N TRP A 96 18.14 -0.66 0.09
CA TRP A 96 19.15 -0.82 -0.94
C TRP A 96 20.42 -0.03 -0.65
N ALA A 97 20.30 1.17 -0.07
CA ALA A 97 21.43 1.99 0.32
C ALA A 97 22.19 1.44 1.55
N THR A 98 21.55 0.64 2.41
CA THR A 98 22.09 0.28 3.74
C THR A 98 22.35 -1.22 3.94
N ILE A 99 21.70 -2.10 3.18
CA ILE A 99 21.82 -3.55 3.28
C ILE A 99 22.59 -4.09 2.06
N VAL A 100 23.75 -4.72 2.32
CA VAL A 100 24.69 -5.20 1.28
C VAL A 100 24.03 -6.11 0.23
N ALA A 101 23.12 -6.98 0.65
CA ALA A 101 22.50 -7.99 -0.19
C ALA A 101 21.04 -7.65 -0.57
N TRP A 102 20.65 -6.37 -0.60
CA TRP A 102 19.29 -5.99 -1.00
C TRP A 102 19.13 -6.06 -2.54
N PRO A 103 18.14 -6.80 -3.08
CA PRO A 103 18.03 -7.01 -4.52
C PRO A 103 17.51 -5.75 -5.27
N PRO A 104 18.26 -5.16 -6.22
CA PRO A 104 17.83 -3.95 -6.94
C PRO A 104 16.55 -4.16 -7.76
N LEU A 105 16.38 -5.35 -8.34
CA LEU A 105 15.17 -5.66 -9.10
C LEU A 105 13.92 -5.66 -8.20
N LEU A 106 14.07 -6.09 -6.95
CA LEU A 106 12.95 -6.11 -5.99
C LEU A 106 12.50 -4.69 -5.66
N VAL A 107 13.44 -3.75 -5.52
CA VAL A 107 13.16 -2.32 -5.28
C VAL A 107 12.18 -1.77 -6.32
N PHE A 108 12.47 -1.97 -7.61
CA PHE A 108 11.62 -1.44 -8.67
C PHE A 108 10.25 -2.13 -8.75
N ILE A 109 10.22 -3.44 -8.49
CA ILE A 109 8.97 -4.22 -8.46
C ILE A 109 8.09 -3.76 -7.30
N ASP A 110 8.64 -3.65 -6.10
CA ASP A 110 7.90 -3.25 -4.90
C ASP A 110 7.45 -1.79 -4.97
N MET A 111 8.27 -0.89 -5.50
CA MET A 111 7.85 0.50 -5.76
C MET A 111 6.69 0.57 -6.76
N ALA A 112 6.76 -0.20 -7.85
CA ALA A 112 5.67 -0.25 -8.83
C ALA A 112 4.38 -0.82 -8.22
N TRP A 113 4.50 -1.87 -7.40
CA TRP A 113 3.36 -2.42 -6.65
C TRP A 113 2.79 -1.39 -5.68
N GLY A 114 3.65 -0.68 -4.94
CA GLY A 114 3.27 0.40 -4.03
C GLY A 114 2.44 1.48 -4.70
N VAL A 115 2.81 1.88 -5.93
CA VAL A 115 2.01 2.79 -6.75
C VAL A 115 0.63 2.19 -7.05
N VAL A 116 0.59 0.96 -7.55
CA VAL A 116 -0.67 0.31 -7.98
C VAL A 116 -1.61 0.09 -6.81
N VAL A 117 -1.15 -0.53 -5.72
CA VAL A 117 -1.98 -0.89 -4.57
C VAL A 117 -2.57 0.36 -3.92
N SER A 118 -1.77 1.41 -3.75
CA SER A 118 -2.21 2.65 -3.11
C SER A 118 -3.10 3.50 -4.00
N ALA A 119 -2.85 3.51 -5.31
CA ALA A 119 -3.73 4.17 -6.29
C ALA A 119 -5.11 3.51 -6.32
N LEU A 120 -5.17 2.18 -6.38
CA LEU A 120 -6.42 1.43 -6.40
C LEU A 120 -7.18 1.55 -5.08
N ALA A 121 -6.49 1.41 -3.94
CA ALA A 121 -7.09 1.59 -2.62
C ALA A 121 -7.68 3.00 -2.45
N ALA A 122 -6.94 4.04 -2.88
CA ALA A 122 -7.45 5.40 -2.85
C ALA A 122 -8.64 5.60 -3.79
N ALA A 123 -8.58 5.10 -5.02
CA ALA A 123 -9.66 5.23 -6.00
C ALA A 123 -10.97 4.58 -5.49
N VAL A 124 -10.89 3.35 -4.97
CA VAL A 124 -12.04 2.66 -4.37
C VAL A 124 -12.51 3.40 -3.11
N GLY A 125 -11.59 3.82 -2.24
CA GLY A 125 -11.92 4.58 -1.03
C GLY A 125 -12.70 5.86 -1.35
N VAL A 126 -12.28 6.62 -2.37
CA VAL A 126 -13.01 7.81 -2.85
C VAL A 126 -14.37 7.41 -3.39
N TRP A 127 -14.42 6.46 -4.32
CA TRP A 127 -15.65 6.07 -4.98
C TRP A 127 -16.72 5.55 -4.01
N VAL A 128 -16.34 4.70 -3.05
CA VAL A 128 -17.25 4.18 -2.03
C VAL A 128 -17.69 5.33 -1.12
N THR A 129 -16.78 6.14 -0.62
CA THR A 129 -17.11 7.21 0.35
C THR A 129 -17.99 8.28 -0.27
N SER A 130 -17.76 8.65 -1.53
CA SER A 130 -18.54 9.65 -2.26
C SER A 130 -20.00 9.24 -2.51
N ARG A 131 -20.33 7.94 -2.48
CA ARG A 131 -21.73 7.47 -2.58
C ARG A 131 -22.58 7.79 -1.34
N TRP A 132 -21.91 8.11 -0.23
CA TRP A 132 -22.53 8.47 1.04
C TRP A 132 -22.21 9.92 1.41
N ALA A 133 -21.66 10.69 0.47
CA ALA A 133 -21.24 12.07 0.65
C ALA A 133 -22.39 13.05 0.48
#